data_AF-A0A4U3LY35-F1
#
_entry.id   AF-A0A4U3LY35-F1
#
_cell.length_a   1.000
_cell.length_b   1.000
_cell.length_c   1.000
_cell.angle_alpha   90.00
_cell.angle_beta   90.00
_cell.angle_gamma   90.00
#
_symmetry.space_group_name_H-M   'P 1'
#
loop_
_entity.id
_entity.type
_entity.pdbx_description
1 polymer ?
#
loop_
_entity_poly.entity_id
_entity_poly.type
_entity_poly.pdbx_seq_one_letter_code
_entity_poly.pdbx_strand_id
1 'polypeptide(L)'
;MTDFLRWLIATLTRPTSGLFGELDLRDGDRDPAPGTTARYAGQDRPGLLGATHVHDLNQALRTLGFLIAPTGGEFTRDTRWALQEFQRYATLPASAVERFPHLPRWSDRLVALPIAVHERYRGTATGVLNAWTRFTLRHWLANGRRCPVVVEARKGDGVVADNVWRPDEVPDDTPRFHALDFSGAWKAAEPDVAGDFTPAVRGGARSVPPIHTWQPLGEVLPEHLLPGSPAIGDLTVAALSTFKVVRAVADVECYGYFDSLNAYDNGYLSLGLCHWTAGLRGNPETAVEKAELWPYLSLLKSRDRAAFDEAVGRFGLDVVPWESVEFNANQRKYVGRALVVQEKGDPVPLPATRSEYDVFRGWHWFHRFQMACRTVDGFRRGMWTMSRIRLRDILSIPWDGHRVGDVVTSERGVALLLRWHVNRPADVCTGGQAGPGLAIARTAAGLTGDPAGWGDAEELALIAELVKAAPAALTDSMKYVEAWPEKMSKTRGYTLPTAGLRLSAARGSFALDTSGL
;
A
#
# COMPACT_ATOMS: atom_id res chain seq x y z
N MET A 1 24.10 30.58 -24.05
CA MET A 1 22.73 30.08 -24.31
C MET A 1 22.20 29.57 -22.98
N THR A 2 21.12 30.17 -22.46
CA THR A 2 20.56 29.79 -21.14
C THR A 2 20.08 28.34 -21.16
N ASP A 3 20.10 27.66 -20.01
CA ASP A 3 19.62 26.26 -19.91
C ASP A 3 18.16 26.12 -20.38
N PHE A 4 17.36 27.16 -20.18
CA PHE A 4 16.00 27.27 -20.71
C PHE A 4 15.95 27.19 -22.26
N LEU A 5 16.84 27.88 -22.97
CA LEU A 5 16.83 27.88 -24.44
C LEU A 5 17.30 26.53 -25.00
N ARG A 6 18.26 25.86 -24.35
CA ARG A 6 18.66 24.47 -24.69
C ARG A 6 17.50 23.50 -24.48
N TRP A 7 16.80 23.63 -23.35
CA TRP A 7 15.61 22.83 -23.06
C TRP A 7 14.49 23.05 -24.07
N LEU A 8 14.21 24.32 -24.43
CA LEU A 8 13.17 24.67 -25.39
C LEU A 8 13.47 24.08 -26.77
N ILE A 9 14.71 24.22 -27.25
CA ILE A 9 15.14 23.63 -28.53
C ILE A 9 15.01 22.10 -28.48
N ALA A 10 15.46 21.46 -27.40
CA ALA A 10 15.38 20.01 -27.23
C ALA A 10 13.92 19.50 -27.21
N THR A 11 13.00 20.29 -26.64
CA THR A 11 11.55 20.00 -26.66
C THR A 11 10.98 20.07 -28.08
N LEU A 12 11.48 20.98 -28.92
CA LEU A 12 10.98 21.21 -30.28
C LEU A 12 11.55 20.21 -31.32
N THR A 13 12.74 19.64 -31.11
CA THR A 13 13.42 18.83 -32.14
C THR A 13 13.59 17.34 -31.80
N ARG A 14 12.95 16.87 -30.72
CA ARG A 14 13.33 15.68 -29.93
C ARG A 14 14.69 15.85 -29.24
N PRO A 15 14.79 15.58 -27.93
CA PRO A 15 16.02 15.77 -27.21
C PRO A 15 17.04 14.66 -27.54
N THR A 16 18.27 15.04 -27.88
CA THR A 16 19.42 14.13 -27.95
C THR A 16 20.23 14.26 -26.65
N SER A 17 20.54 13.14 -26.01
CA SER A 17 21.38 13.08 -24.82
C SER A 17 22.85 12.82 -25.15
N GLY A 18 23.19 12.21 -26.27
CA GLY A 18 24.51 11.64 -26.56
C GLY A 18 24.85 10.45 -25.66
N LEU A 19 23.90 9.93 -24.89
CA LEU A 19 24.07 8.77 -24.00
C LEU A 19 23.42 7.53 -24.61
N PHE A 20 23.97 6.36 -24.25
CA PHE A 20 23.36 5.05 -24.51
C PHE A 20 23.04 4.77 -25.99
N GLY A 21 23.87 5.30 -26.90
CA GLY A 21 23.71 5.12 -28.35
C GLY A 21 22.45 5.77 -28.94
N GLU A 22 21.75 6.63 -28.19
CA GLU A 22 20.44 7.19 -28.57
C GLU A 22 19.33 6.16 -28.80
N LEU A 23 19.40 5.03 -28.10
CA LEU A 23 18.47 3.92 -28.26
C LEU A 23 17.43 3.89 -27.13
N ASP A 24 16.20 3.52 -27.49
CA ASP A 24 15.12 3.30 -26.53
C ASP A 24 15.28 1.92 -25.88
N LEU A 25 16.05 1.89 -24.78
CA LEU A 25 16.34 0.64 -24.06
C LEU A 25 15.12 0.15 -23.26
N ARG A 26 14.88 -1.16 -23.28
CA ARG A 26 13.70 -1.82 -22.69
C ARG A 26 13.97 -3.29 -22.32
N ASP A 27 13.00 -3.91 -21.63
CA ASP A 27 13.06 -5.32 -21.25
C ASP A 27 13.52 -6.23 -22.40
N GLY A 28 14.54 -7.04 -22.13
CA GLY A 28 15.15 -7.97 -23.07
C GLY A 28 16.28 -7.39 -23.92
N ASP A 29 16.54 -6.08 -23.87
CA ASP A 29 17.77 -5.50 -24.42
C ASP A 29 19.00 -5.94 -23.61
N ARG A 30 20.16 -6.04 -24.26
CA ARG A 30 21.42 -6.49 -23.67
C ARG A 30 22.64 -5.99 -24.45
N ASP A 31 23.71 -5.79 -23.72
CA ASP A 31 25.07 -5.61 -24.23
C ASP A 31 25.58 -6.95 -24.84
N PRO A 32 26.55 -6.91 -25.78
CA PRO A 32 27.13 -8.12 -26.33
C PRO A 32 27.92 -8.88 -25.24
N ALA A 33 27.78 -10.20 -25.22
CA ALA A 33 28.55 -11.10 -24.35
C ALA A 33 28.97 -12.34 -25.15
N PRO A 34 29.96 -13.15 -24.69
CA PRO A 34 30.39 -14.34 -25.41
C PRO A 34 29.20 -15.25 -25.81
N GLY A 35 29.04 -15.50 -27.11
CA GLY A 35 27.95 -16.31 -27.66
C GLY A 35 26.60 -15.60 -27.82
N THR A 36 26.50 -14.30 -27.52
CA THR A 36 25.26 -13.52 -27.68
C THR A 36 25.52 -12.21 -28.43
N THR A 37 24.59 -11.83 -29.31
CA THR A 37 24.63 -10.54 -29.99
C THR A 37 24.03 -9.46 -29.10
N ALA A 38 24.56 -8.23 -29.22
CA ALA A 38 23.95 -7.04 -28.64
C ALA A 38 22.51 -6.93 -29.13
N ARG A 39 21.58 -6.54 -28.26
CA ARG A 39 20.19 -6.29 -28.59
C ARG A 39 19.76 -4.97 -27.98
N TYR A 40 19.36 -4.03 -28.80
CA TYR A 40 18.96 -2.70 -28.34
C TYR A 40 17.75 -2.19 -29.10
N ALA A 41 16.84 -1.53 -28.39
CA ALA A 41 15.54 -1.14 -28.90
C ALA A 41 14.79 -2.35 -29.48
N GLY A 42 14.91 -3.51 -28.85
CA GLY A 42 14.24 -4.76 -29.23
C GLY A 42 14.77 -5.42 -30.51
N GLN A 43 15.92 -4.99 -31.04
CA GLN A 43 16.51 -5.52 -32.27
C GLN A 43 17.95 -5.98 -32.03
N ASP A 44 18.32 -7.11 -32.60
CA ASP A 44 19.70 -7.59 -32.57
C ASP A 44 20.58 -6.70 -33.45
N ARG A 45 21.76 -6.34 -32.93
CA ARG A 45 22.72 -5.41 -33.54
C ARG A 45 24.12 -6.03 -33.56
N PRO A 46 24.38 -7.01 -34.45
CA PRO A 46 25.64 -7.75 -34.47
C PRO A 46 26.87 -6.86 -34.76
N GLY A 47 26.68 -5.68 -35.35
CA GLY A 47 27.77 -4.71 -35.60
C GLY A 47 28.26 -3.95 -34.35
N LEU A 48 27.60 -4.07 -33.21
CA LEU A 48 27.93 -3.33 -31.97
C LEU A 48 28.69 -4.20 -30.97
N LEU A 49 29.84 -4.76 -31.37
CA LEU A 49 30.58 -5.78 -30.61
C LEU A 49 31.24 -5.32 -29.29
N GLY A 50 31.20 -4.02 -28.98
CA GLY A 50 31.76 -3.46 -27.73
C GLY A 50 30.88 -2.39 -27.09
N ALA A 51 29.61 -2.31 -27.47
CA ALA A 51 28.68 -1.36 -26.85
C ALA A 51 28.33 -1.78 -25.42
N THR A 52 28.26 -0.83 -24.50
CA THR A 52 27.94 -1.05 -23.07
C THR A 52 26.68 -0.31 -22.65
N HIS A 53 25.75 -0.06 -23.57
CA HIS A 53 24.65 0.88 -23.36
C HIS A 53 23.76 0.54 -22.15
N VAL A 54 23.51 -0.76 -21.91
CA VAL A 54 22.70 -1.19 -20.75
C VAL A 54 23.52 -1.14 -19.46
N HIS A 55 24.78 -1.57 -19.50
CA HIS A 55 25.69 -1.43 -18.37
C HIS A 55 25.87 0.04 -17.94
N ASP A 56 26.07 0.94 -18.90
CA ASP A 56 26.21 2.38 -18.67
C ASP A 56 24.93 2.97 -18.07
N LEU A 57 23.75 2.54 -18.55
CA LEU A 57 22.46 2.94 -17.98
C LEU A 57 22.37 2.52 -16.52
N ASN A 58 22.70 1.26 -16.24
CA ASN A 58 22.66 0.70 -14.89
C ASN A 58 23.63 1.45 -13.96
N GLN A 59 24.86 1.72 -14.41
CA GLN A 59 25.83 2.53 -13.68
C GLN A 59 25.32 3.95 -13.40
N ALA A 60 24.65 4.57 -14.37
CA ALA A 60 24.07 5.89 -14.24
C ALA A 60 22.94 5.92 -13.20
N LEU A 61 22.01 4.95 -13.25
CA LEU A 61 20.94 4.80 -12.25
C LEU A 61 21.50 4.60 -10.84
N ARG A 62 22.51 3.74 -10.69
CA ARG A 62 23.18 3.51 -9.40
C ARG A 62 23.89 4.76 -8.88
N THR A 63 24.54 5.51 -9.77
CA THR A 63 25.19 6.80 -9.43
C THR A 63 24.17 7.83 -8.94
N LEU A 64 22.96 7.82 -9.52
CA LEU A 64 21.84 8.63 -9.05
C LEU A 64 21.19 8.07 -7.77
N GLY A 65 21.62 6.93 -7.24
CA GLY A 65 21.08 6.35 -6.00
C GLY A 65 19.90 5.38 -6.19
N PHE A 66 19.61 4.94 -7.42
CA PHE A 66 18.62 3.90 -7.70
C PHE A 66 19.26 2.52 -7.62
N LEU A 67 19.59 2.07 -6.39
CA LEU A 67 20.44 0.89 -6.16
C LEU A 67 19.77 -0.45 -6.48
N ILE A 68 18.46 -0.44 -6.74
CA ILE A 68 17.75 -1.60 -7.31
C ILE A 68 18.26 -1.96 -8.71
N ALA A 69 18.85 -1.01 -9.46
CA ALA A 69 19.46 -1.28 -10.75
C ALA A 69 20.64 -2.28 -10.59
N PRO A 70 20.71 -3.32 -11.45
CA PRO A 70 21.78 -4.31 -11.41
C PRO A 70 23.13 -3.71 -11.83
N THR A 71 24.21 -4.48 -11.79
CA THR A 71 25.55 -4.05 -12.27
C THR A 71 25.89 -4.58 -13.67
N GLY A 72 25.04 -5.43 -14.25
CA GLY A 72 25.28 -6.10 -15.54
C GLY A 72 24.83 -5.30 -16.77
N GLY A 73 25.12 -5.87 -17.95
CA GLY A 73 24.73 -5.34 -19.26
C GLY A 73 23.40 -5.88 -19.79
N GLU A 74 22.54 -6.44 -18.95
CA GLU A 74 21.22 -6.94 -19.34
C GLU A 74 20.10 -6.04 -18.79
N PHE A 75 19.13 -5.71 -19.65
CA PHE A 75 17.97 -4.92 -19.27
C PHE A 75 16.93 -5.86 -18.68
N THR A 76 17.06 -6.08 -17.37
CA THR A 76 16.20 -6.94 -16.58
C THR A 76 15.03 -6.16 -15.98
N ARG A 77 14.10 -6.86 -15.32
CA ARG A 77 13.04 -6.25 -14.51
C ARG A 77 13.57 -5.24 -13.50
N ASP A 78 14.71 -5.51 -12.89
CA ASP A 78 15.31 -4.60 -11.89
C ASP A 78 15.79 -3.29 -12.55
N THR A 79 16.27 -3.36 -13.79
CA THR A 79 16.58 -2.16 -14.60
C THR A 79 15.30 -1.37 -14.92
N ARG A 80 14.23 -2.07 -15.33
CA ARG A 80 12.92 -1.44 -15.56
C ARG A 80 12.39 -0.76 -14.31
N TRP A 81 12.42 -1.42 -13.15
CA TRP A 81 11.97 -0.85 -11.89
C TRP A 81 12.79 0.37 -11.49
N ALA A 82 14.12 0.31 -11.59
CA ALA A 82 14.98 1.46 -11.32
C ALA A 82 14.63 2.65 -12.23
N LEU A 83 14.37 2.41 -13.51
CA LEU A 83 13.94 3.45 -14.45
C LEU A 83 12.56 4.02 -14.14
N GLN A 84 11.60 3.17 -13.78
CA GLN A 84 10.28 3.64 -13.35
C GLN A 84 10.39 4.52 -12.11
N GLU A 85 11.20 4.12 -11.14
CA GLU A 85 11.46 4.90 -9.93
C GLU A 85 12.12 6.24 -10.27
N PHE A 86 13.15 6.25 -11.12
CA PHE A 86 13.74 7.48 -11.63
C PHE A 86 12.71 8.39 -12.31
N GLN A 87 11.90 7.85 -13.23
CA GLN A 87 10.87 8.61 -13.94
C GLN A 87 9.84 9.21 -12.96
N ARG A 88 9.38 8.43 -11.96
CA ARG A 88 8.46 8.89 -10.90
C ARG A 88 9.04 10.08 -10.15
N TYR A 89 10.24 9.92 -9.58
CA TYR A 89 10.86 10.98 -8.79
C TYR A 89 11.25 12.20 -9.63
N ALA A 90 11.59 12.01 -10.91
CA ALA A 90 11.88 13.11 -11.82
C ALA A 90 10.66 13.97 -12.18
N THR A 91 9.44 13.52 -11.88
CA THR A 91 8.22 14.36 -12.00
C THR A 91 8.02 15.30 -10.81
N LEU A 92 8.68 15.02 -9.67
CA LEU A 92 8.39 15.68 -8.40
C LEU A 92 9.04 17.08 -8.27
N PRO A 93 8.64 17.87 -7.26
CA PRO A 93 9.13 19.23 -7.12
C PRO A 93 10.61 19.37 -6.78
N ALA A 94 11.23 18.38 -6.12
CA ALA A 94 12.61 18.44 -5.68
C ALA A 94 13.33 17.08 -5.84
N SER A 95 14.67 17.15 -5.86
CA SER A 95 15.56 15.99 -5.79
C SER A 95 16.53 16.15 -4.63
N ALA A 96 17.14 15.05 -4.17
CA ALA A 96 18.33 15.15 -3.34
C ALA A 96 19.53 15.63 -4.18
N VAL A 97 20.43 16.40 -3.57
CA VAL A 97 21.73 16.80 -4.13
C VAL A 97 22.78 16.75 -3.04
N GLU A 98 23.93 16.16 -3.33
CA GLU A 98 25.05 16.10 -2.40
C GLU A 98 25.74 17.46 -2.29
N ARG A 99 25.75 18.05 -1.09
CA ARG A 99 26.35 19.36 -0.79
C ARG A 99 27.39 19.32 0.31
N PHE A 100 27.36 18.31 1.17
CA PHE A 100 28.26 18.20 2.31
C PHE A 100 29.06 16.90 2.28
N PRO A 101 29.96 16.71 1.29
CA PRO A 101 30.67 15.44 1.06
C PRO A 101 31.57 15.01 2.23
N HIS A 102 31.89 15.93 3.14
CA HIS A 102 32.73 15.69 4.31
C HIS A 102 31.96 15.08 5.49
N LEU A 103 30.62 15.08 5.46
CA LEU A 103 29.84 14.48 6.54
C LEU A 103 29.90 12.95 6.47
N PRO A 104 29.98 12.25 7.62
CA PRO A 104 30.25 10.82 7.63
C PRO A 104 29.12 10.01 7.00
N ARG A 105 27.87 10.25 7.42
CA ARG A 105 26.69 9.53 6.90
C ARG A 105 26.27 10.08 5.55
N TRP A 106 25.88 9.20 4.62
CA TRP A 106 25.55 9.62 3.26
C TRP A 106 24.32 10.52 3.20
N SER A 107 23.26 10.20 3.95
CA SER A 107 22.04 11.03 3.98
C SER A 107 22.29 12.45 4.49
N ASP A 108 23.18 12.64 5.47
CA ASP A 108 23.54 13.97 5.97
C ASP A 108 24.21 14.84 4.90
N ARG A 109 24.80 14.22 3.86
CA ARG A 109 25.43 14.95 2.75
C ARG A 109 24.42 15.57 1.80
N LEU A 110 23.16 15.11 1.85
CA LEU A 110 22.12 15.44 0.90
C LEU A 110 21.28 16.64 1.38
N VAL A 111 20.88 17.48 0.43
CA VAL A 111 19.86 18.51 0.63
C VAL A 111 18.79 18.41 -0.43
N ALA A 112 17.56 18.81 -0.10
CA ALA A 112 16.49 18.97 -1.07
C ALA A 112 16.76 20.21 -1.93
N LEU A 113 16.89 20.03 -3.25
CA LEU A 113 16.93 21.14 -4.20
C LEU A 113 15.76 21.05 -5.18
N PRO A 114 15.05 22.18 -5.43
CA PRO A 114 14.00 22.22 -6.43
C PRO A 114 14.46 21.72 -7.80
N ILE A 115 13.55 21.02 -8.48
CA ILE A 115 13.64 20.71 -9.91
C ILE A 115 12.78 21.74 -10.62
N ALA A 116 13.40 22.54 -11.49
CA ALA A 116 12.67 23.55 -12.24
C ALA A 116 11.60 22.86 -13.11
N VAL A 117 10.43 23.51 -13.27
CA VAL A 117 9.26 22.90 -13.95
C VAL A 117 9.58 22.38 -15.36
N HIS A 118 10.53 23.00 -16.04
CA HIS A 118 10.98 22.56 -17.35
C HIS A 118 11.91 21.34 -17.28
N GLU A 119 12.71 21.18 -16.22
CA GLU A 119 13.61 20.04 -16.03
C GLU A 119 12.90 18.74 -15.60
N ARG A 120 11.64 18.85 -15.16
CA ARG A 120 10.86 17.70 -14.70
C ARG A 120 10.54 16.76 -15.85
N TYR A 121 10.61 15.47 -15.57
CA TYR A 121 10.11 14.45 -16.49
C TYR A 121 8.59 14.64 -16.67
N ARG A 122 8.14 14.69 -17.93
CA ARG A 122 6.74 14.91 -18.29
C ARG A 122 6.05 13.67 -18.86
N GLY A 123 6.84 12.62 -19.11
CA GLY A 123 6.31 11.36 -19.60
C GLY A 123 5.72 10.54 -18.47
N THR A 124 5.19 9.39 -18.85
CA THR A 124 4.70 8.39 -17.91
C THR A 124 5.86 7.49 -17.44
N ALA A 125 5.77 6.96 -16.22
CA ALA A 125 6.79 6.08 -15.65
C ALA A 125 6.69 4.64 -16.20
N THR A 126 7.05 4.47 -17.47
CA THR A 126 6.93 3.19 -18.21
C THR A 126 8.07 2.24 -17.91
N GLY A 127 9.22 2.76 -17.47
CA GLY A 127 10.46 2.01 -17.30
C GLY A 127 11.22 1.79 -18.60
N VAL A 128 10.83 2.46 -19.70
CA VAL A 128 11.57 2.48 -20.97
C VAL A 128 12.51 3.68 -21.00
N LEU A 129 13.74 3.49 -21.46
CA LEU A 129 14.72 4.56 -21.65
C LEU A 129 14.47 5.33 -22.96
N ASN A 130 13.33 5.99 -23.08
CA ASN A 130 13.02 6.83 -24.24
C ASN A 130 13.87 8.10 -24.29
N ALA A 131 13.79 8.86 -25.39
CA ALA A 131 14.55 10.11 -25.59
C ALA A 131 14.40 11.11 -24.43
N TRP A 132 13.19 11.27 -23.89
CA TRP A 132 12.94 12.14 -22.75
C TRP A 132 13.61 11.64 -21.48
N THR A 133 13.53 10.34 -21.22
CA THR A 133 14.19 9.72 -20.06
C THR A 133 15.69 9.90 -20.15
N ARG A 134 16.31 9.66 -21.33
CA ARG A 134 17.75 9.91 -21.54
C ARG A 134 18.14 11.36 -21.29
N PHE A 135 17.34 12.30 -21.79
CA PHE A 135 17.57 13.73 -21.59
C PHE A 135 17.53 14.12 -20.11
N THR A 136 16.48 13.70 -19.39
CA THR A 136 16.36 13.98 -17.95
C THR A 136 17.48 13.32 -17.16
N LEU A 137 17.86 12.09 -17.51
CA LEU A 137 18.93 11.33 -16.82
C LEU A 137 20.29 12.03 -16.99
N ARG A 138 20.61 12.48 -18.22
CA ARG A 138 21.80 13.31 -18.48
C ARG A 138 21.79 14.58 -17.62
N HIS A 139 20.66 15.28 -17.58
CA HIS A 139 20.54 16.52 -16.82
C HIS A 139 20.74 16.28 -15.32
N TRP A 140 20.16 15.22 -14.78
CA TRP A 140 20.33 14.84 -13.38
C TRP A 140 21.78 14.51 -13.04
N LEU A 141 22.47 13.73 -13.88
CA LEU A 141 23.89 13.43 -13.72
C LEU A 141 24.75 14.70 -13.73
N ALA A 142 24.53 15.57 -14.73
CA ALA A 142 25.30 16.81 -14.88
C ALA A 142 25.12 17.78 -13.71
N ASN A 143 23.96 17.73 -13.03
CA ASN A 143 23.64 18.59 -11.89
C ASN A 143 23.83 17.91 -10.53
N GLY A 144 24.42 16.70 -10.49
CA GLY A 144 24.68 15.99 -9.24
C GLY A 144 23.41 15.62 -8.47
N ARG A 145 22.27 15.47 -9.15
CA ARG A 145 21.02 15.05 -8.53
C ARG A 145 21.08 13.58 -8.11
N ARG A 146 20.28 13.23 -7.11
CA ARG A 146 20.16 11.88 -6.53
C ARG A 146 18.69 11.54 -6.30
N CYS A 147 18.40 10.25 -6.11
CA CYS A 147 17.13 9.74 -5.63
C CYS A 147 16.74 10.53 -4.38
N PRO A 148 15.56 11.18 -4.38
CA PRO A 148 15.15 12.02 -3.26
C PRO A 148 14.69 11.24 -2.04
N VAL A 149 14.43 9.94 -2.15
CA VAL A 149 14.11 9.12 -0.98
C VAL A 149 15.30 8.24 -0.69
N VAL A 150 15.72 8.25 0.58
CA VAL A 150 16.79 7.42 1.10
C VAL A 150 16.26 6.67 2.30
N VAL A 151 16.42 5.35 2.31
CA VAL A 151 16.08 4.53 3.47
C VAL A 151 17.36 4.00 4.10
N GLU A 152 17.60 4.30 5.38
CA GLU A 152 18.78 3.80 6.10
C GLU A 152 18.36 2.80 7.17
N ALA A 153 19.03 1.64 7.21
CA ALA A 153 18.94 0.75 8.36
C ALA A 153 19.91 1.24 9.44
N ARG A 154 19.40 1.59 10.62
CA ARG A 154 20.19 2.15 11.73
C ARG A 154 20.08 1.31 12.99
N LYS A 155 21.18 1.20 13.73
CA LYS A 155 21.24 0.53 15.04
C LYS A 155 21.98 1.43 16.03
N GLY A 156 21.22 2.04 16.95
CA GLY A 156 21.71 3.18 17.72
C GLY A 156 22.07 4.33 16.79
N ASP A 157 23.23 4.96 17.01
CA ASP A 157 23.73 6.05 16.16
C ASP A 157 24.43 5.55 14.88
N GLY A 158 24.63 4.23 14.74
CA GLY A 158 25.31 3.63 13.60
C GLY A 158 24.38 3.33 12.43
N VAL A 159 24.88 3.48 11.20
CA VAL A 159 24.22 3.02 9.97
C VAL A 159 24.72 1.61 9.64
N VAL A 160 23.79 0.67 9.53
CA VAL A 160 24.04 -0.72 9.12
C VAL A 160 24.06 -0.85 7.60
N ALA A 161 23.14 -0.16 6.93
CA ALA A 161 23.10 -0.07 5.48
C ALA A 161 22.52 1.28 5.03
N ASP A 162 23.16 1.89 4.05
CA ASP A 162 22.71 3.12 3.40
C ASP A 162 21.80 2.78 2.20
N ASN A 163 20.72 3.55 2.05
CA ASN A 163 19.84 3.56 0.87
C ASN A 163 19.28 2.18 0.46
N VAL A 164 18.57 1.55 1.39
CA VAL A 164 17.96 0.22 1.24
C VAL A 164 16.74 0.26 0.30
N TRP A 165 16.69 -0.63 -0.67
CA TRP A 165 15.56 -0.74 -1.62
C TRP A 165 14.69 -1.97 -1.38
N ARG A 166 15.30 -3.15 -1.38
CA ARG A 166 14.59 -4.44 -1.29
C ARG A 166 14.17 -4.76 0.14
N PRO A 167 13.08 -5.53 0.32
CA PRO A 167 12.58 -5.89 1.65
C PRO A 167 13.60 -6.66 2.50
N ASP A 168 14.52 -7.40 1.89
CA ASP A 168 15.42 -8.36 2.51
C ASP A 168 16.91 -7.99 2.38
N GLU A 169 17.23 -6.76 1.96
CA GLU A 169 18.61 -6.27 1.87
C GLU A 169 19.31 -6.22 3.24
N VAL A 170 18.55 -6.02 4.32
CA VAL A 170 19.02 -6.12 5.71
C VAL A 170 18.06 -7.05 6.46
N PRO A 171 18.29 -8.38 6.44
CA PRO A 171 17.41 -9.37 7.04
C PRO A 171 17.69 -9.52 8.56
N ASP A 172 17.69 -8.39 9.29
CA ASP A 172 17.95 -8.29 10.73
C ASP A 172 16.80 -7.48 11.36
N ASP A 173 16.19 -8.00 12.44
CA ASP A 173 15.06 -7.38 13.13
C ASP A 173 15.48 -6.34 14.20
N THR A 174 16.79 -6.18 14.41
CA THR A 174 17.35 -5.25 15.39
C THR A 174 17.45 -3.80 14.90
N PRO A 175 17.82 -3.49 13.64
CA PRO A 175 17.84 -2.13 13.13
C PRO A 175 16.44 -1.54 12.96
N ARG A 176 16.40 -0.22 12.85
CA ARG A 176 15.22 0.53 12.41
C ARG A 176 15.50 1.17 11.07
N PHE A 177 14.50 1.20 10.21
CA PHE A 177 14.61 1.74 8.86
C PHE A 177 14.08 3.17 8.88
N HIS A 178 14.98 4.12 8.63
CA HIS A 178 14.69 5.55 8.63
C HIS A 178 14.57 6.04 7.19
N ALA A 179 13.41 6.55 6.81
CA ALA A 179 13.18 7.17 5.51
C ALA A 179 13.43 8.67 5.60
N LEU A 180 14.30 9.18 4.73
CA LEU A 180 14.52 10.60 4.50
C LEU A 180 13.97 10.95 3.12
N ASP A 181 13.09 11.94 3.06
CA ASP A 181 12.42 12.34 1.82
C ASP A 181 12.74 13.81 1.48
N PHE A 182 13.53 13.98 0.41
CA PHE A 182 13.95 15.25 -0.17
C PHE A 182 13.11 15.65 -1.40
N SER A 183 12.03 14.93 -1.70
CA SER A 183 11.27 15.08 -2.95
C SER A 183 10.31 16.26 -2.93
N GLY A 184 9.96 16.74 -1.72
CA GLY A 184 8.89 17.72 -1.51
C GLY A 184 7.49 17.16 -1.80
N ALA A 185 7.34 15.84 -1.94
CA ALA A 185 6.05 15.20 -2.18
C ALA A 185 5.17 15.19 -0.92
N TRP A 186 5.77 15.08 0.26
CA TRP A 186 5.06 15.01 1.54
C TRP A 186 5.37 16.21 2.41
N LYS A 187 4.40 16.59 3.24
CA LYS A 187 4.56 17.64 4.27
C LYS A 187 5.11 17.00 5.56
N ALA A 188 6.32 16.45 5.53
CA ALA A 188 6.98 15.88 6.71
C ALA A 188 8.25 16.68 7.06
N ALA A 189 8.50 16.91 8.36
CA ALA A 189 9.57 17.79 8.82
C ALA A 189 10.87 17.06 9.23
N GLU A 190 10.87 15.73 9.37
CA GLU A 190 12.00 14.98 9.96
C GLU A 190 12.21 13.59 9.33
N PRO A 191 13.39 12.96 9.52
CA PRO A 191 13.61 11.55 9.20
C PRO A 191 12.56 10.67 9.88
N ASP A 192 11.82 9.93 9.08
CA ASP A 192 10.71 9.12 9.54
C ASP A 192 11.17 7.69 9.88
N VAL A 193 10.81 7.18 11.05
CA VAL A 193 11.06 5.77 11.38
C VAL A 193 10.00 4.92 10.69
N ALA A 194 10.31 4.46 9.48
CA ALA A 194 9.36 3.74 8.65
C ALA A 194 8.99 2.37 9.23
N GLY A 195 9.97 1.64 9.77
CA GLY A 195 9.69 0.29 10.29
C GLY A 195 10.89 -0.49 10.81
N ASP A 196 10.65 -1.78 11.06
CA ASP A 196 11.65 -2.82 11.26
C ASP A 196 11.49 -3.94 10.22
N PHE A 197 12.52 -4.76 10.06
CA PHE A 197 12.40 -6.03 9.35
C PHE A 197 11.88 -7.09 10.33
N THR A 198 11.02 -7.97 9.86
CA THR A 198 10.69 -9.20 10.59
C THR A 198 10.93 -10.41 9.71
N PRO A 199 11.54 -11.50 10.21
CA PRO A 199 11.77 -12.72 9.44
C PRO A 199 10.51 -13.58 9.28
N ALA A 200 9.36 -13.15 9.81
CA ALA A 200 8.13 -13.93 9.79
C ALA A 200 7.67 -14.24 8.36
N VAL A 201 7.24 -15.50 8.13
CA VAL A 201 6.67 -16.05 6.89
C VAL A 201 7.57 -15.90 5.64
N ARG A 202 7.75 -14.69 5.10
CA ARG A 202 8.58 -14.40 3.91
C ARG A 202 9.67 -13.37 4.17
N GLY A 203 9.74 -12.81 5.37
CA GLY A 203 10.65 -11.71 5.67
C GLY A 203 10.15 -10.37 5.11
N GLY A 204 10.30 -9.25 5.80
CA GLY A 204 10.05 -7.94 5.18
C GLY A 204 9.71 -6.85 6.16
N ALA A 205 9.34 -5.70 5.61
CA ALA A 205 9.02 -4.50 6.37
C ALA A 205 7.76 -4.67 7.23
N ARG A 206 7.81 -4.12 8.43
CA ARG A 206 6.68 -3.97 9.34
C ARG A 206 6.78 -2.66 10.09
N SER A 207 5.66 -1.97 10.25
CA SER A 207 5.54 -0.79 11.11
C SER A 207 4.61 -1.10 12.28
N VAL A 208 5.08 -0.90 13.50
CA VAL A 208 4.34 -1.17 14.74
C VAL A 208 4.31 0.08 15.61
N PRO A 209 3.16 0.41 16.24
CA PRO A 209 3.11 1.48 17.22
C PRO A 209 3.84 1.09 18.52
N PRO A 210 4.30 2.08 19.30
CA PRO A 210 4.20 3.51 19.01
C PRO A 210 5.34 4.01 18.10
N ILE A 211 6.37 3.19 17.87
CA ILE A 211 7.65 3.63 17.33
C ILE A 211 7.57 4.01 15.86
N HIS A 212 6.83 3.24 15.05
CA HIS A 212 6.80 3.40 13.58
C HIS A 212 5.55 4.16 13.09
N THR A 213 4.75 4.71 14.00
CA THR A 213 3.46 5.33 13.70
C THR A 213 3.41 6.76 14.22
N TRP A 214 2.75 7.67 13.49
CA TRP A 214 2.59 9.05 13.92
C TRP A 214 1.47 9.19 14.94
N GLN A 215 1.77 9.75 16.10
CA GLN A 215 0.78 10.00 17.15
C GLN A 215 0.53 11.51 17.29
N PRO A 216 -0.74 11.95 17.42
CA PRO A 216 -1.98 11.16 17.26
C PRO A 216 -2.42 10.99 15.80
N LEU A 217 -1.76 11.66 14.84
CA LEU A 217 -2.25 11.82 13.45
C LEU A 217 -2.47 10.50 12.66
N GLY A 218 -1.71 9.47 12.98
CA GLY A 218 -1.85 8.12 12.41
C GLY A 218 -2.87 7.27 13.13
N GLU A 219 -3.36 7.65 14.32
CA GLU A 219 -4.35 6.88 15.06
C GLU A 219 -5.72 6.92 14.36
N VAL A 220 -6.40 5.78 14.36
CA VAL A 220 -7.77 5.65 13.85
C VAL A 220 -8.73 6.30 14.85
N LEU A 221 -9.00 7.58 14.61
CA LEU A 221 -9.89 8.44 15.38
C LEU A 221 -11.03 8.99 14.49
N PRO A 222 -12.20 9.31 15.07
CA PRO A 222 -13.30 9.93 14.32
C PRO A 222 -12.90 11.19 13.54
N GLU A 223 -12.04 12.01 14.13
CA GLU A 223 -11.50 13.25 13.59
C GLU A 223 -10.74 13.03 12.27
N HIS A 224 -10.15 11.85 12.10
CA HIS A 224 -9.37 11.46 10.91
C HIS A 224 -10.19 10.64 9.89
N LEU A 225 -11.32 10.03 10.31
CA LEU A 225 -12.15 9.16 9.49
C LEU A 225 -13.35 9.90 8.86
N LEU A 226 -14.04 10.73 9.64
CA LEU A 226 -15.36 11.27 9.27
C LEU A 226 -15.27 12.72 8.77
N PRO A 227 -16.00 13.08 7.70
CA PRO A 227 -16.10 14.47 7.23
C PRO A 227 -16.42 15.45 8.36
N GLY A 228 -15.79 16.63 8.32
CA GLY A 228 -15.95 17.64 9.38
C GLY A 228 -15.12 17.39 10.63
N SER A 229 -14.40 16.27 10.70
CA SER A 229 -13.50 15.91 11.81
C SER A 229 -14.17 16.00 13.19
N PRO A 230 -15.35 15.37 13.38
CA PRO A 230 -16.09 15.41 14.62
C PRO A 230 -15.32 14.71 15.74
N ALA A 231 -15.45 15.22 16.97
CA ALA A 231 -14.99 14.48 18.14
C ALA A 231 -15.90 13.28 18.39
N ILE A 232 -15.39 12.29 19.13
CA ILE A 232 -16.16 11.07 19.41
C ILE A 232 -17.51 11.31 20.09
N GLY A 233 -17.59 12.36 20.93
CA GLY A 233 -18.82 12.76 21.63
C GLY A 233 -19.87 13.41 20.72
N ASP A 234 -19.47 13.86 19.53
CA ASP A 234 -20.34 14.54 18.57
C ASP A 234 -20.91 13.58 17.51
N LEU A 235 -20.56 12.29 17.59
CA LEU A 235 -21.02 11.29 16.62
C LEU A 235 -22.51 10.98 16.81
N THR A 236 -23.22 10.83 15.69
CA THR A 236 -24.56 10.24 15.70
C THR A 236 -24.49 8.80 16.19
N VAL A 237 -25.63 8.26 16.66
CA VAL A 237 -25.71 6.86 17.13
C VAL A 237 -25.16 5.88 16.07
N ALA A 238 -25.55 6.05 14.81
CA ALA A 238 -25.08 5.18 13.72
C ALA A 238 -23.58 5.36 13.43
N ALA A 239 -23.08 6.59 13.45
CA ALA A 239 -21.66 6.87 13.25
C ALA A 239 -20.80 6.29 14.38
N LEU A 240 -21.22 6.45 15.64
CA LEU A 240 -20.55 5.88 16.80
C LEU A 240 -20.56 4.35 16.78
N SER A 241 -21.73 3.76 16.50
CA SER A 241 -21.88 2.30 16.43
C SER A 241 -20.99 1.69 15.35
N THR A 242 -20.99 2.28 14.16
CA THR A 242 -20.11 1.86 13.05
C THR A 242 -18.64 2.09 13.38
N PHE A 243 -18.29 3.21 14.01
CA PHE A 243 -16.92 3.52 14.41
C PHE A 243 -16.40 2.47 15.39
N LYS A 244 -17.16 2.11 16.42
CA LYS A 244 -16.77 1.09 17.41
C LYS A 244 -16.47 -0.25 16.73
N VAL A 245 -17.34 -0.70 15.84
CA VAL A 245 -17.18 -1.95 15.08
C VAL A 245 -15.90 -1.93 14.23
N VAL A 246 -15.70 -0.87 13.42
CA VAL A 246 -14.53 -0.76 12.54
C VAL A 246 -13.25 -0.59 13.36
N ARG A 247 -13.27 0.22 14.43
CA ARG A 247 -12.11 0.50 15.28
C ARG A 247 -11.63 -0.73 16.04
N ALA A 248 -12.55 -1.58 16.50
CA ALA A 248 -12.21 -2.85 17.17
C ALA A 248 -11.45 -3.80 16.22
N VAL A 249 -11.85 -3.87 14.96
CA VAL A 249 -11.17 -4.69 13.93
C VAL A 249 -9.85 -4.05 13.49
N ALA A 250 -9.81 -2.73 13.28
CA ALA A 250 -8.59 -2.00 12.95
C ALA A 250 -7.50 -2.16 14.03
N ASP A 251 -7.90 -2.36 15.29
CA ASP A 251 -6.96 -2.62 16.40
C ASP A 251 -6.21 -3.95 16.28
N VAL A 252 -6.82 -4.91 15.59
CA VAL A 252 -6.21 -6.20 15.26
C VAL A 252 -5.40 -6.08 13.98
N GLU A 253 -5.95 -5.45 12.95
CA GLU A 253 -5.38 -5.44 11.61
C GLU A 253 -4.19 -4.51 11.45
N CYS A 254 -4.30 -3.30 11.98
CA CYS A 254 -3.30 -2.24 11.82
C CYS A 254 -2.97 -1.60 13.17
N TYR A 255 -3.15 -2.35 14.26
CA TYR A 255 -2.91 -1.89 15.63
C TYR A 255 -3.65 -0.58 16.01
N GLY A 256 -4.73 -0.23 15.29
CA GLY A 256 -5.47 1.02 15.51
C GLY A 256 -4.80 2.24 14.89
N TYR A 257 -3.88 2.06 13.95
CA TYR A 257 -3.17 3.12 13.23
C TYR A 257 -3.25 2.94 11.71
N PHE A 258 -3.53 4.00 10.96
CA PHE A 258 -3.58 3.96 9.49
C PHE A 258 -2.22 3.64 8.87
N ASP A 259 -1.16 4.13 9.51
CA ASP A 259 0.22 4.04 9.07
C ASP A 259 0.98 2.86 9.70
N SER A 260 0.24 1.89 10.22
CA SER A 260 0.73 0.54 10.49
C SER A 260 0.45 -0.38 9.29
N LEU A 261 1.52 -0.68 8.57
CA LEU A 261 1.59 -1.52 7.39
C LEU A 261 2.42 -2.79 7.67
N ASN A 262 2.22 -3.82 6.87
CA ASN A 262 3.12 -4.96 6.80
C ASN A 262 3.41 -5.39 5.34
N ALA A 263 4.56 -6.01 5.12
CA ALA A 263 5.00 -6.55 3.82
C ALA A 263 5.83 -7.84 3.96
N TYR A 264 5.66 -8.56 5.08
CA TYR A 264 6.46 -9.74 5.45
C TYR A 264 5.75 -11.07 5.22
N ASP A 265 4.42 -11.08 5.05
CA ASP A 265 3.62 -12.30 4.98
C ASP A 265 3.17 -12.65 3.55
N ASN A 266 2.08 -13.41 3.41
CA ASN A 266 1.53 -13.79 2.11
C ASN A 266 0.98 -12.59 1.32
N GLY A 267 0.69 -11.47 1.99
CA GLY A 267 0.44 -10.17 1.38
C GLY A 267 1.72 -9.50 0.91
N TYR A 268 1.72 -8.95 -0.31
CA TYR A 268 2.88 -8.17 -0.79
C TYR A 268 2.99 -6.79 -0.14
N LEU A 269 1.87 -6.22 0.25
CA LEU A 269 1.79 -5.04 1.09
C LEU A 269 0.37 -5.04 1.63
N SER A 270 0.21 -4.61 2.86
CA SER A 270 -1.07 -4.69 3.55
C SER A 270 -1.22 -3.45 4.42
N LEU A 271 -2.37 -2.77 4.34
CA LEU A 271 -2.60 -1.50 5.02
C LEU A 271 -4.05 -1.24 5.37
N GLY A 272 -4.26 -0.30 6.30
CA GLY A 272 -5.57 0.28 6.60
C GLY A 272 -6.47 -0.57 7.49
N LEU A 273 -7.69 -0.06 7.70
CA LEU A 273 -8.64 -0.51 8.74
C LEU A 273 -9.03 -2.00 8.65
N CYS A 274 -8.92 -2.57 7.46
CA CYS A 274 -9.29 -3.94 7.17
C CYS A 274 -8.16 -4.71 6.46
N HIS A 275 -6.92 -4.23 6.58
CA HIS A 275 -5.72 -4.87 6.04
C HIS A 275 -5.79 -5.16 4.53
N TRP A 276 -6.11 -4.14 3.73
CA TRP A 276 -6.25 -4.31 2.28
C TRP A 276 -4.89 -4.65 1.65
N THR A 277 -4.84 -5.83 1.04
CA THR A 277 -3.60 -6.35 0.44
C THR A 277 -3.42 -5.86 -1.00
N ALA A 278 -2.17 -5.55 -1.36
CA ALA A 278 -1.76 -5.28 -2.74
C ALA A 278 -1.81 -6.56 -3.60
N GLY A 279 -1.68 -7.72 -3.01
CA GLY A 279 -1.70 -9.01 -3.70
C GLY A 279 -1.54 -10.10 -2.66
N LEU A 280 -2.07 -11.30 -2.93
CA LEU A 280 -1.87 -12.47 -2.08
C LEU A 280 -1.11 -13.54 -2.86
N ARG A 281 -0.20 -14.23 -2.18
CA ARG A 281 0.50 -15.40 -2.74
C ARG A 281 -0.52 -16.44 -3.20
N GLY A 282 -0.49 -16.79 -4.47
CA GLY A 282 -1.36 -17.81 -5.07
C GLY A 282 -0.76 -19.21 -5.04
N ASN A 283 -1.43 -20.12 -5.75
CA ASN A 283 -0.97 -21.47 -6.06
C ASN A 283 -0.92 -21.65 -7.59
N PRO A 284 0.25 -21.93 -8.22
CA PRO A 284 1.58 -22.10 -7.60
C PRO A 284 2.09 -20.82 -6.92
N GLU A 285 3.10 -20.93 -6.04
CA GLU A 285 3.64 -19.80 -5.26
C GLU A 285 4.18 -18.64 -6.11
N THR A 286 4.44 -18.89 -7.40
CA THR A 286 4.84 -17.88 -8.39
C THR A 286 3.67 -17.02 -8.87
N ALA A 287 2.42 -17.42 -8.62
CA ALA A 287 1.22 -16.69 -8.96
C ALA A 287 0.80 -15.70 -7.85
N VAL A 288 0.07 -14.66 -8.25
CA VAL A 288 -0.49 -13.66 -7.33
C VAL A 288 -1.98 -13.50 -7.57
N GLU A 289 -2.77 -13.68 -6.53
CA GLU A 289 -4.22 -13.49 -6.57
C GLU A 289 -4.60 -12.00 -6.62
N LYS A 290 -5.79 -11.71 -7.15
CA LYS A 290 -6.38 -10.36 -7.07
C LYS A 290 -6.65 -10.03 -5.60
N ALA A 291 -6.51 -8.75 -5.25
CA ALA A 291 -6.57 -8.31 -3.86
C ALA A 291 -7.29 -6.97 -3.69
N GLU A 292 -7.49 -6.56 -2.43
CA GLU A 292 -8.49 -5.56 -2.05
C GLU A 292 -7.98 -4.12 -2.02
N LEU A 293 -6.65 -3.91 -2.05
CA LEU A 293 -6.07 -2.56 -2.09
C LEU A 293 -6.51 -1.81 -3.35
N TRP A 294 -6.52 -2.48 -4.51
CA TRP A 294 -6.82 -1.83 -5.79
C TRP A 294 -8.28 -1.37 -5.92
N PRO A 295 -9.28 -2.16 -5.52
CA PRO A 295 -10.65 -1.69 -5.33
C PRO A 295 -10.77 -0.45 -4.44
N TYR A 296 -10.09 -0.44 -3.29
CA TYR A 296 -10.09 0.73 -2.42
C TYR A 296 -9.52 1.96 -3.13
N LEU A 297 -8.41 1.81 -3.85
CA LEU A 297 -7.83 2.90 -4.65
C LEU A 297 -8.74 3.32 -5.81
N SER A 298 -9.51 2.40 -6.39
CA SER A 298 -10.50 2.69 -7.44
C SER A 298 -11.67 3.52 -6.87
N LEU A 299 -12.15 3.16 -5.68
CA LEU A 299 -13.14 3.92 -4.93
C LEU A 299 -12.62 5.33 -4.62
N LEU A 300 -11.40 5.43 -4.10
CA LEU A 300 -10.75 6.71 -3.81
C LEU A 300 -10.67 7.57 -5.08
N LYS A 301 -10.16 7.01 -6.20
CA LYS A 301 -10.08 7.73 -7.48
C LYS A 301 -11.43 8.25 -7.96
N SER A 302 -12.50 7.48 -7.74
CA SER A 302 -13.86 7.87 -8.16
C SER A 302 -14.49 8.96 -7.29
N ARG A 303 -14.18 9.01 -5.99
CA ARG A 303 -14.79 9.94 -5.02
C ARG A 303 -13.93 11.17 -4.72
N ASP A 304 -12.61 11.01 -4.75
CA ASP A 304 -11.63 12.04 -4.45
C ASP A 304 -10.36 11.84 -5.31
N ARG A 305 -10.45 12.30 -6.56
CA ARG A 305 -9.34 12.19 -7.52
C ARG A 305 -8.08 12.90 -7.04
N ALA A 306 -8.23 14.03 -6.34
CA ALA A 306 -7.09 14.79 -5.84
C ALA A 306 -6.32 13.99 -4.78
N ALA A 307 -7.03 13.37 -3.82
CA ALA A 307 -6.40 12.50 -2.84
C ALA A 307 -5.79 11.25 -3.47
N PHE A 308 -6.41 10.67 -4.50
CA PHE A 308 -5.80 9.57 -5.25
C PHE A 308 -4.49 10.00 -5.92
N ASP A 309 -4.49 11.12 -6.63
CA ASP A 309 -3.31 11.62 -7.34
C ASP A 309 -2.19 12.01 -6.35
N GLU A 310 -2.54 12.58 -5.19
CA GLU A 310 -1.58 12.90 -4.13
C GLU A 310 -1.01 11.64 -3.44
N ALA A 311 -1.85 10.65 -3.13
CA ALA A 311 -1.42 9.45 -2.44
C ALA A 311 -0.59 8.50 -3.32
N VAL A 312 -1.05 8.24 -4.55
CA VAL A 312 -0.52 7.16 -5.40
C VAL A 312 -0.38 7.53 -6.87
N GLY A 313 -1.31 8.33 -7.43
CA GLY A 313 -1.37 8.60 -8.87
C GLY A 313 -0.14 9.32 -9.41
N ARG A 314 0.38 10.30 -8.67
CA ARG A 314 1.65 11.01 -9.01
C ARG A 314 2.88 10.10 -9.04
N PHE A 315 2.81 8.93 -8.40
CA PHE A 315 3.85 7.89 -8.45
C PHE A 315 3.59 6.88 -9.58
N GLY A 316 2.72 7.19 -10.54
CA GLY A 316 2.48 6.37 -11.72
C GLY A 316 1.72 5.08 -11.44
N LEU A 317 1.05 4.97 -10.28
CA LEU A 317 0.07 3.91 -10.05
C LEU A 317 -1.26 4.32 -10.67
N ASP A 318 -1.90 3.35 -11.32
CA ASP A 318 -3.27 3.50 -11.78
C ASP A 318 -4.11 2.26 -11.46
N VAL A 319 -5.42 2.41 -11.56
CA VAL A 319 -6.44 1.40 -11.25
C VAL A 319 -7.60 1.53 -12.23
N VAL A 320 -8.36 0.44 -12.38
CA VAL A 320 -9.59 0.46 -13.16
C VAL A 320 -10.63 1.43 -12.55
N PRO A 321 -11.57 1.96 -13.33
CA PRO A 321 -12.71 2.70 -12.78
C PRO A 321 -13.50 1.86 -11.76
N TRP A 322 -14.11 2.51 -10.75
CA TRP A 322 -14.83 1.83 -9.67
C TRP A 322 -15.95 0.93 -10.19
N GLU A 323 -16.67 1.36 -11.21
CA GLU A 323 -17.73 0.61 -11.89
C GLU A 323 -17.23 -0.64 -12.63
N SER A 324 -15.93 -0.73 -12.89
CA SER A 324 -15.28 -1.88 -13.53
C SER A 324 -14.58 -2.80 -12.51
N VAL A 325 -14.63 -2.47 -11.22
CA VAL A 325 -14.04 -3.30 -10.17
C VAL A 325 -14.81 -4.62 -10.07
N GLU A 326 -14.07 -5.72 -9.96
CA GLU A 326 -14.68 -7.04 -9.78
C GLU A 326 -15.24 -7.18 -8.37
N PHE A 327 -16.53 -7.45 -8.29
CA PHE A 327 -17.18 -7.92 -7.07
C PHE A 327 -17.20 -9.45 -7.03
N ASN A 328 -16.39 -10.03 -6.13
CA ASN A 328 -16.44 -11.46 -5.86
C ASN A 328 -17.67 -11.77 -5.01
N ALA A 329 -18.77 -12.12 -5.68
CA ALA A 329 -20.04 -12.45 -5.05
C ALA A 329 -19.95 -13.65 -4.11
N ASN A 330 -19.05 -14.61 -4.39
CA ASN A 330 -18.87 -15.81 -3.56
C ASN A 330 -18.35 -15.45 -2.17
N GLN A 331 -17.56 -14.39 -2.05
CA GLN A 331 -16.89 -13.97 -0.81
C GLN A 331 -17.35 -12.59 -0.32
N ARG A 332 -18.29 -11.93 -1.01
CA ARG A 332 -18.76 -10.55 -0.75
C ARG A 332 -17.63 -9.55 -0.52
N LYS A 333 -16.69 -9.50 -1.47
CA LYS A 333 -15.58 -8.56 -1.44
C LYS A 333 -15.22 -8.07 -2.84
N TYR A 334 -14.60 -6.91 -2.90
CA TYR A 334 -14.09 -6.36 -4.15
C TYR A 334 -12.62 -6.77 -4.31
N VAL A 335 -12.23 -7.16 -5.52
CA VAL A 335 -10.86 -7.58 -5.82
C VAL A 335 -10.38 -6.94 -7.13
N GLY A 336 -9.07 -6.71 -7.25
CA GLY A 336 -8.51 -6.11 -8.46
C GLY A 336 -7.01 -6.28 -8.59
N ARG A 337 -6.42 -5.53 -9.52
CA ARG A 337 -4.97 -5.38 -9.72
C ARG A 337 -4.65 -3.91 -9.99
N ALA A 338 -3.42 -3.50 -9.69
CA ALA A 338 -2.87 -2.27 -10.23
C ALA A 338 -2.82 -2.32 -11.76
N LEU A 339 -2.88 -1.17 -12.40
CA LEU A 339 -2.58 -1.00 -13.80
C LEU A 339 -1.14 -0.51 -13.97
N VAL A 340 -0.46 -1.05 -14.98
CA VAL A 340 0.85 -0.64 -15.44
C VAL A 340 0.69 0.14 -16.73
N VAL A 341 1.20 1.35 -16.69
CA VAL A 341 1.32 2.25 -17.83
C VAL A 341 2.31 1.73 -18.86
N GLN A 342 1.96 1.85 -20.13
CA GLN A 342 2.78 1.41 -21.26
C GLN A 342 3.39 2.60 -22.01
N GLU A 343 4.51 2.40 -22.70
CA GLU A 343 5.10 3.41 -23.59
C GLU A 343 4.15 3.77 -24.74
N LYS A 344 3.35 2.81 -25.19
CA LYS A 344 2.31 2.98 -26.20
C LYS A 344 1.10 2.14 -25.84
N GLY A 345 -0.09 2.71 -26.04
CA GLY A 345 -1.37 2.06 -25.76
C GLY A 345 -1.87 2.30 -24.34
N ASP A 346 -2.99 1.65 -24.03
CA ASP A 346 -3.68 1.82 -22.75
C ASP A 346 -2.95 1.11 -21.60
N PRO A 347 -3.11 1.57 -20.35
CA PRO A 347 -2.64 0.84 -19.19
C PRO A 347 -3.20 -0.58 -19.13
N VAL A 348 -2.38 -1.54 -18.73
CA VAL A 348 -2.76 -2.96 -18.63
C VAL A 348 -2.65 -3.46 -17.19
N PRO A 349 -3.41 -4.48 -16.77
CA PRO A 349 -3.24 -5.07 -15.45
C PRO A 349 -1.80 -5.55 -15.20
N LEU A 350 -1.27 -5.27 -14.01
CA LEU A 350 0.02 -5.79 -13.56
C LEU A 350 0.03 -7.33 -13.69
N PRO A 351 1.08 -7.93 -14.30
CA PRO A 351 1.15 -9.37 -14.45
C PRO A 351 1.02 -10.08 -13.10
N ALA A 352 0.26 -11.17 -13.09
CA ALA A 352 -0.11 -11.92 -11.90
C ALA A 352 1.04 -12.81 -11.36
N THR A 353 2.26 -12.31 -11.36
CA THR A 353 3.47 -13.04 -10.97
C THR A 353 4.08 -12.43 -9.72
N ARG A 354 4.62 -13.29 -8.85
CA ARG A 354 5.31 -12.87 -7.63
C ARG A 354 6.34 -11.79 -7.88
N SER A 355 7.08 -12.01 -8.96
CA SER A 355 8.22 -11.20 -9.32
C SER A 355 7.84 -9.77 -9.73
N GLU A 356 6.64 -9.52 -10.24
CA GLU A 356 6.14 -8.16 -10.50
C GLU A 356 5.60 -7.47 -9.23
N TYR A 357 5.05 -8.24 -8.28
CA TYR A 357 4.48 -7.69 -7.05
C TYR A 357 5.52 -7.43 -5.95
N ASP A 358 6.70 -8.05 -6.00
CA ASP A 358 7.77 -7.85 -5.02
C ASP A 358 8.23 -6.37 -4.92
N VAL A 359 7.97 -5.55 -5.94
CA VAL A 359 8.23 -4.09 -5.89
C VAL A 359 7.49 -3.40 -4.74
N PHE A 360 6.27 -3.85 -4.41
CA PHE A 360 5.45 -3.26 -3.34
C PHE A 360 5.96 -3.60 -1.93
N ARG A 361 6.80 -4.63 -1.82
CA ARG A 361 7.48 -4.99 -0.56
C ARG A 361 8.70 -4.12 -0.29
N GLY A 362 9.21 -3.44 -1.30
CA GLY A 362 10.39 -2.57 -1.17
C GLY A 362 10.13 -1.39 -0.22
N TRP A 363 11.18 -0.97 0.48
CA TRP A 363 11.09 0.07 1.52
C TRP A 363 10.59 1.41 0.99
N HIS A 364 10.84 1.73 -0.28
CA HIS A 364 10.36 2.94 -0.92
C HIS A 364 8.83 2.94 -1.12
N TRP A 365 8.24 1.81 -1.54
CA TRP A 365 6.78 1.69 -1.65
C TRP A 365 6.12 1.62 -0.29
N PHE A 366 6.74 0.90 0.66
CA PHE A 366 6.30 0.86 2.05
C PHE A 366 6.19 2.28 2.63
N HIS A 367 7.25 3.08 2.51
CA HIS A 367 7.27 4.48 2.95
C HIS A 367 6.22 5.34 2.23
N ARG A 368 6.04 5.21 0.91
CA ARG A 368 5.02 5.98 0.17
C ARG A 368 3.61 5.74 0.69
N PHE A 369 3.22 4.48 0.88
CA PHE A 369 1.90 4.16 1.39
C PHE A 369 1.74 4.60 2.85
N GLN A 370 2.79 4.50 3.65
CA GLN A 370 2.79 5.01 5.02
C GLN A 370 2.59 6.54 5.05
N MET A 371 3.28 7.28 4.18
CA MET A 371 3.13 8.73 4.06
C MET A 371 1.76 9.13 3.50
N ALA A 372 1.18 8.35 2.58
CA ALA A 372 -0.21 8.55 2.15
C ALA A 372 -1.18 8.41 3.33
N CYS A 373 -1.02 7.38 4.17
CA CYS A 373 -1.81 7.22 5.39
C CYS A 373 -1.65 8.40 6.37
N ARG A 374 -0.45 8.98 6.48
CA ARG A 374 -0.16 10.08 7.42
C ARG A 374 -0.61 11.44 6.94
N THR A 375 -0.49 11.73 5.65
CA THR A 375 -0.54 13.11 5.15
C THR A 375 -1.71 13.40 4.20
N VAL A 376 -2.41 12.38 3.71
CA VAL A 376 -3.51 12.55 2.75
C VAL A 376 -4.85 12.22 3.42
N ASP A 377 -5.57 13.27 3.83
CA ASP A 377 -6.88 13.16 4.49
C ASP A 377 -7.89 12.33 3.69
N GLY A 378 -8.00 12.59 2.38
CA GLY A 378 -8.93 11.87 1.51
C GLY A 378 -8.61 10.37 1.44
N PHE A 379 -7.34 9.99 1.59
CA PHE A 379 -6.93 8.58 1.67
C PHE A 379 -7.54 7.93 2.93
N ARG A 380 -7.30 8.50 4.12
CA ARG A 380 -7.89 8.00 5.38
C ARG A 380 -9.42 7.99 5.37
N ARG A 381 -10.06 9.02 4.84
CA ARG A 381 -11.54 9.12 4.75
C ARG A 381 -12.11 8.13 3.73
N GLY A 382 -11.36 7.81 2.68
CA GLY A 382 -11.70 6.74 1.73
C GLY A 382 -11.75 5.36 2.40
N MET A 383 -10.84 5.11 3.35
CA MET A 383 -10.80 3.87 4.13
C MET A 383 -12.10 3.66 4.93
N TRP A 384 -12.60 4.72 5.58
CA TRP A 384 -13.88 4.70 6.29
C TRP A 384 -15.03 4.29 5.37
N THR A 385 -15.10 4.91 4.19
CA THR A 385 -16.13 4.60 3.19
C THR A 385 -16.07 3.14 2.73
N MET A 386 -14.86 2.64 2.43
CA MET A 386 -14.69 1.24 2.01
C MET A 386 -15.08 0.24 3.11
N SER A 387 -14.77 0.53 4.38
CA SER A 387 -15.19 -0.31 5.51
C SER A 387 -16.71 -0.35 5.68
N ARG A 388 -17.40 0.78 5.48
CA ARG A 388 -18.88 0.84 5.51
C ARG A 388 -19.52 0.08 4.35
N ILE A 389 -18.96 0.17 3.14
CA ILE A 389 -19.36 -0.64 1.98
C ILE A 389 -19.21 -2.13 2.30
N ARG A 390 -18.08 -2.54 2.89
CA ARG A 390 -17.87 -3.95 3.30
C ARG A 390 -18.90 -4.39 4.32
N LEU A 391 -19.17 -3.59 5.36
CA LEU A 391 -20.18 -3.92 6.38
C LEU A 391 -21.57 -4.08 5.75
N ARG A 392 -22.00 -3.13 4.91
CA ARG A 392 -23.25 -3.24 4.14
C ARG A 392 -23.32 -4.57 3.37
N ASP A 393 -22.25 -4.91 2.66
CA ASP A 393 -22.23 -6.09 1.79
C ASP A 393 -22.23 -7.39 2.61
N ILE A 394 -21.52 -7.45 3.74
CA ILE A 394 -21.58 -8.58 4.69
C ILE A 394 -22.98 -8.73 5.26
N LEU A 395 -23.58 -7.64 5.76
CA LEU A 395 -24.91 -7.69 6.39
C LEU A 395 -26.01 -8.04 5.38
N SER A 396 -25.75 -7.83 4.09
CA SER A 396 -26.66 -8.21 3.00
C SER A 396 -26.56 -9.68 2.57
N ILE A 397 -25.62 -10.46 3.11
CA ILE A 397 -25.48 -11.89 2.79
C ILE A 397 -26.79 -12.60 3.14
N PRO A 398 -27.43 -13.32 2.19
CA PRO A 398 -28.59 -14.13 2.49
C PRO A 398 -28.24 -15.32 3.40
N TRP A 399 -29.15 -15.64 4.34
CA TRP A 399 -29.04 -16.71 5.32
C TRP A 399 -30.42 -17.27 5.67
N ASP A 400 -30.76 -18.47 5.18
CA ASP A 400 -32.00 -19.20 5.51
C ASP A 400 -33.29 -18.37 5.36
N GLY A 401 -33.40 -17.59 4.28
CA GLY A 401 -34.56 -16.71 4.03
C GLY A 401 -34.48 -15.33 4.70
N HIS A 402 -33.44 -15.06 5.48
CA HIS A 402 -33.10 -13.77 6.06
C HIS A 402 -31.81 -13.23 5.46
N ARG A 403 -31.32 -12.08 5.94
CA ARG A 403 -29.94 -11.63 5.73
C ARG A 403 -29.15 -11.79 7.02
N VAL A 404 -27.83 -11.86 6.92
CA VAL A 404 -26.93 -11.89 8.08
C VAL A 404 -27.21 -10.72 9.04
N GLY A 405 -27.51 -9.52 8.52
CA GLY A 405 -27.87 -8.37 9.35
C GLY A 405 -29.25 -8.42 10.02
N ASP A 406 -30.10 -9.38 9.67
CA ASP A 406 -31.37 -9.64 10.37
C ASP A 406 -31.16 -10.67 11.52
N VAL A 407 -30.12 -11.51 11.41
CA VAL A 407 -29.76 -12.55 12.39
C VAL A 407 -28.82 -11.98 13.47
N VAL A 408 -27.73 -11.34 13.05
CA VAL A 408 -26.68 -10.76 13.91
C VAL A 408 -26.85 -9.24 13.93
N THR A 409 -27.29 -8.71 15.07
CA THR A 409 -27.79 -7.32 15.15
C THR A 409 -27.11 -6.47 16.22
N SER A 410 -26.24 -7.07 17.04
CA SER A 410 -25.46 -6.35 18.04
C SER A 410 -24.14 -5.82 17.49
N GLU A 411 -23.62 -4.74 18.08
CA GLU A 411 -22.30 -4.20 17.72
C GLU A 411 -21.21 -5.26 17.86
N ARG A 412 -21.27 -6.05 18.94
CA ARG A 412 -20.29 -7.11 19.22
C ARG A 412 -20.37 -8.22 18.17
N GLY A 413 -21.56 -8.70 17.84
CA GLY A 413 -21.75 -9.72 16.80
C GLY A 413 -21.24 -9.24 15.44
N VAL A 414 -21.57 -8.02 15.04
CA VAL A 414 -21.15 -7.44 13.76
C VAL A 414 -19.62 -7.22 13.71
N ALA A 415 -18.98 -6.81 14.81
CA ALA A 415 -17.52 -6.70 14.88
C ALA A 415 -16.82 -8.06 14.70
N LEU A 416 -17.37 -9.12 15.29
CA LEU A 416 -16.87 -10.49 15.10
C LEU A 416 -17.04 -10.95 13.65
N LEU A 417 -18.17 -10.66 13.02
CA LEU A 417 -18.39 -10.95 11.59
C LEU A 417 -17.38 -10.22 10.70
N LEU A 418 -17.16 -8.92 10.94
CA LEU A 418 -16.19 -8.14 10.18
C LEU A 418 -14.77 -8.70 10.38
N ARG A 419 -14.37 -9.02 11.62
CA ARG A 419 -13.06 -9.63 11.92
C ARG A 419 -12.88 -10.95 11.18
N TRP A 420 -13.89 -11.82 11.23
CA TRP A 420 -13.85 -13.12 10.57
C TRP A 420 -13.75 -12.95 9.05
N HIS A 421 -14.58 -12.07 8.47
CA HIS A 421 -14.60 -11.82 7.03
C HIS A 421 -13.27 -11.27 6.50
N VAL A 422 -12.62 -10.37 7.24
CA VAL A 422 -11.31 -9.82 6.87
C VAL A 422 -10.26 -10.92 6.63
N ASN A 423 -10.20 -11.95 7.50
CA ASN A 423 -9.19 -13.00 7.38
C ASN A 423 -9.66 -14.20 6.52
N ARG A 424 -10.94 -14.56 6.64
CA ARG A 424 -11.54 -15.76 6.04
C ARG A 424 -12.90 -15.42 5.43
N PRO A 425 -12.93 -14.65 4.34
CA PRO A 425 -14.21 -14.21 3.76
C PRO A 425 -15.04 -15.39 3.25
N ALA A 426 -14.40 -16.49 2.83
CA ALA A 426 -15.08 -17.72 2.40
C ALA A 426 -15.87 -18.41 3.54
N ASP A 427 -15.37 -18.34 4.78
CA ASP A 427 -16.05 -18.98 5.92
C ASP A 427 -17.34 -18.23 6.29
N VAL A 428 -17.35 -16.91 6.07
CA VAL A 428 -18.50 -16.02 6.33
C VAL A 428 -19.46 -16.01 5.15
N CYS A 429 -18.95 -16.08 3.92
CA CYS A 429 -19.75 -16.14 2.71
C CYS A 429 -19.17 -17.16 1.73
N THR A 430 -19.99 -18.11 1.29
CA THR A 430 -19.64 -19.05 0.21
C THR A 430 -20.84 -19.18 -0.74
N GLY A 431 -20.58 -19.14 -2.06
CA GLY A 431 -21.65 -19.20 -3.06
C GLY A 431 -22.64 -18.03 -2.99
N GLY A 432 -22.24 -16.91 -2.39
CA GLY A 432 -23.10 -15.75 -2.18
C GLY A 432 -24.11 -15.90 -1.04
N GLN A 433 -24.01 -16.96 -0.24
CA GLN A 433 -24.84 -17.28 0.92
C GLN A 433 -24.00 -17.26 2.21
N ALA A 434 -24.66 -17.23 3.36
CA ALA A 434 -24.01 -17.43 4.66
C ALA A 434 -23.15 -18.69 4.63
N GLY A 435 -21.86 -18.51 4.92
CA GLY A 435 -20.88 -19.57 4.85
C GLY A 435 -21.03 -20.60 5.98
N PRO A 436 -20.33 -21.74 5.88
CA PRO A 436 -20.47 -22.84 6.81
C PRO A 436 -20.15 -22.45 8.26
N GLY A 437 -19.26 -21.49 8.48
CA GLY A 437 -18.91 -21.01 9.81
C GLY A 437 -20.10 -20.40 10.55
N LEU A 438 -20.95 -19.65 9.85
CA LEU A 438 -22.13 -19.01 10.43
C LEU A 438 -23.22 -20.05 10.75
N ALA A 439 -23.44 -21.01 9.86
CA ALA A 439 -24.40 -22.10 10.08
C ALA A 439 -24.03 -22.97 11.29
N ILE A 440 -22.74 -23.27 11.47
CA ILE A 440 -22.21 -24.01 12.63
C ILE A 440 -22.49 -23.22 13.91
N ALA A 441 -22.16 -21.91 13.94
CA ALA A 441 -22.38 -21.07 15.11
C ALA A 441 -23.86 -21.01 15.52
N ARG A 442 -24.77 -20.80 14.56
CA ARG A 442 -26.23 -20.76 14.83
C ARG A 442 -26.74 -22.08 15.38
N THR A 443 -26.31 -23.20 14.79
CA THR A 443 -26.71 -24.55 15.23
C THR A 443 -26.21 -24.84 16.64
N ALA A 444 -24.94 -24.53 16.93
CA ALA A 444 -24.33 -24.72 18.25
C ALA A 444 -25.00 -23.84 19.32
N ALA A 445 -25.51 -22.67 18.94
CA ALA A 445 -26.23 -21.77 19.83
C ALA A 445 -27.67 -22.26 20.13
N GLY A 446 -28.12 -23.34 19.49
CA GLY A 446 -29.48 -23.87 19.66
C GLY A 446 -30.57 -22.97 19.06
N LEU A 447 -30.20 -22.06 18.14
CA LEU A 447 -31.09 -21.02 17.65
C LEU A 447 -31.93 -21.52 16.48
N THR A 448 -33.23 -21.62 16.72
CA THR A 448 -34.25 -22.03 15.75
C THR A 448 -35.31 -20.94 15.58
N GLY A 449 -36.15 -21.07 14.55
CA GLY A 449 -37.21 -20.11 14.27
C GLY A 449 -36.73 -18.79 13.65
N ASP A 450 -37.68 -17.85 13.54
CA ASP A 450 -37.48 -16.52 12.95
C ASP A 450 -36.68 -15.61 13.90
N PRO A 451 -35.52 -15.08 13.47
CA PRO A 451 -34.73 -14.12 14.25
C PRO A 451 -35.50 -12.88 14.69
N ALA A 452 -36.59 -12.48 14.01
CA ALA A 452 -37.39 -11.34 14.43
C ALA A 452 -37.95 -11.48 15.86
N GLY A 453 -38.13 -12.70 16.36
CA GLY A 453 -38.60 -12.99 17.72
C GLY A 453 -37.51 -13.16 18.78
N TRP A 454 -36.23 -13.13 18.40
CA TRP A 454 -35.11 -13.31 19.32
C TRP A 454 -34.90 -12.07 20.19
N GLY A 455 -34.34 -12.26 21.39
CA GLY A 455 -33.92 -11.21 22.32
C GLY A 455 -32.42 -11.22 22.60
N ASP A 456 -32.02 -10.57 23.69
CA ASP A 456 -30.61 -10.44 24.09
C ASP A 456 -29.96 -11.78 24.43
N ALA A 457 -30.73 -12.75 24.96
CA ALA A 457 -30.23 -14.06 25.33
C ALA A 457 -29.78 -14.86 24.10
N GLU A 458 -30.58 -14.85 23.04
CA GLU A 458 -30.27 -15.49 21.77
C GLU A 458 -29.08 -14.82 21.07
N GLU A 459 -29.02 -13.49 21.07
CA GLU A 459 -27.89 -12.74 20.50
C GLU A 459 -26.58 -13.06 21.25
N LEU A 460 -26.62 -13.12 22.59
CA LEU A 460 -25.46 -13.51 23.41
C LEU A 460 -25.02 -14.96 23.16
N ALA A 461 -25.96 -15.89 23.02
CA ALA A 461 -25.65 -17.27 22.66
C ALA A 461 -24.97 -17.35 21.28
N LEU A 462 -25.48 -16.61 20.30
CA LEU A 462 -24.88 -16.56 18.97
C LEU A 462 -23.46 -15.98 19.00
N ILE A 463 -23.24 -14.87 19.71
CA ILE A 463 -21.90 -14.26 19.88
C ILE A 463 -20.90 -15.27 20.42
N ALA A 464 -21.27 -16.01 21.48
CA ALA A 464 -20.40 -17.00 22.10
C ALA A 464 -20.00 -18.11 21.11
N GLU A 465 -20.93 -18.56 20.29
CA GLU A 465 -20.68 -19.60 19.29
C GLU A 465 -19.96 -19.10 18.04
N LEU A 466 -20.12 -17.82 17.66
CA LEU A 466 -19.30 -17.22 16.59
C LEU A 466 -17.81 -17.23 16.93
N VAL A 467 -17.45 -16.95 18.20
CA VAL A 467 -16.06 -16.99 18.65
C VAL A 467 -15.50 -18.42 18.61
N LYS A 468 -16.32 -19.43 18.92
CA LYS A 468 -15.92 -20.85 18.92
C LYS A 468 -15.85 -21.47 17.52
N ALA A 469 -16.76 -21.06 16.62
CA ALA A 469 -16.84 -21.57 15.26
C ALA A 469 -15.73 -21.02 14.35
N ALA A 470 -15.15 -19.88 14.70
CA ALA A 470 -14.02 -19.32 13.96
C ALA A 470 -12.82 -20.31 13.95
N PRO A 471 -12.06 -20.39 12.84
CA PRO A 471 -10.88 -21.24 12.77
C PRO A 471 -9.88 -20.93 13.89
N ALA A 472 -9.14 -21.94 14.34
CA ALA A 472 -8.20 -21.81 15.47
C ALA A 472 -7.19 -20.65 15.32
N ALA A 473 -6.78 -20.34 14.08
CA ALA A 473 -5.88 -19.22 13.78
C ALA A 473 -6.48 -17.83 14.06
N LEU A 474 -7.80 -17.73 14.23
CA LEU A 474 -8.53 -16.49 14.50
C LEU A 474 -8.96 -16.35 15.96
N THR A 475 -9.00 -17.43 16.74
CA THR A 475 -9.59 -17.47 18.09
C THR A 475 -9.12 -16.32 18.98
N ASP A 476 -7.82 -16.04 19.02
CA ASP A 476 -7.28 -14.99 19.88
C ASP A 476 -7.71 -13.60 19.41
N SER A 477 -7.75 -13.37 18.09
CA SER A 477 -8.21 -12.11 17.53
C SER A 477 -9.73 -11.91 17.68
N MET A 478 -10.52 -12.99 17.64
CA MET A 478 -11.96 -12.95 17.90
C MET A 478 -12.23 -12.60 19.36
N LYS A 479 -11.55 -13.27 20.31
CA LYS A 479 -11.60 -12.94 21.74
C LYS A 479 -11.06 -11.55 22.07
N TYR A 480 -10.18 -11.01 21.23
CA TYR A 480 -9.70 -9.64 21.35
C TYR A 480 -10.82 -8.67 21.00
N VAL A 481 -11.43 -8.84 19.82
CA VAL A 481 -12.53 -7.99 19.34
C VAL A 481 -13.74 -8.05 20.26
N GLU A 482 -14.12 -9.25 20.72
CA GLU A 482 -15.24 -9.45 21.65
C GLU A 482 -15.10 -8.61 22.94
N ALA A 483 -13.87 -8.50 23.45
CA ALA A 483 -13.54 -7.80 24.68
C ALA A 483 -13.04 -6.36 24.44
N TRP A 484 -13.13 -5.84 23.22
CA TRP A 484 -12.69 -4.48 22.93
C TRP A 484 -13.62 -3.43 23.60
N PRO A 485 -13.08 -2.33 24.18
CA PRO A 485 -11.68 -1.90 24.21
C PRO A 485 -10.86 -2.38 25.44
N GLU A 486 -11.39 -3.26 26.28
CA GLU A 486 -10.76 -3.66 27.56
C GLU A 486 -9.37 -4.31 27.37
N LYS A 487 -9.15 -4.94 26.22
CA LYS A 487 -7.88 -5.57 25.83
C LYS A 487 -6.94 -4.66 25.02
N MET A 488 -7.28 -3.39 24.83
CA MET A 488 -6.39 -2.45 24.13
C MET A 488 -5.02 -2.37 24.82
N SER A 489 -3.95 -2.47 24.02
CA SER A 489 -2.61 -2.41 24.59
C SER A 489 -2.29 -1.01 25.08
N LYS A 490 -1.91 -0.89 26.35
CA LYS A 490 -1.46 0.38 26.96
C LYS A 490 -0.12 0.86 26.40
N THR A 491 0.64 0.00 25.73
CA THR A 491 1.97 0.33 25.20
C THR A 491 1.92 0.97 23.81
N ARG A 492 0.76 0.98 23.14
CA ARG A 492 0.62 1.47 21.76
C ARG A 492 0.37 2.98 21.68
N GLY A 493 0.38 3.71 22.80
CA GLY A 493 0.30 5.17 22.83
C GLY A 493 -1.02 5.77 22.33
N TYR A 494 -2.14 5.06 22.49
CA TYR A 494 -3.45 5.56 22.07
C TYR A 494 -3.86 6.85 22.78
N THR A 495 -4.52 7.72 22.03
CA THR A 495 -5.21 8.91 22.52
C THR A 495 -6.73 8.74 22.54
N LEU A 496 -7.26 7.69 21.89
CA LEU A 496 -8.69 7.36 21.90
C LEU A 496 -9.24 7.20 23.34
N PRO A 497 -10.23 8.01 23.77
CA PRO A 497 -10.89 7.81 25.04
C PRO A 497 -11.74 6.52 24.99
N THR A 498 -11.47 5.56 25.86
CA THR A 498 -12.13 4.24 25.83
C THR A 498 -13.43 4.17 26.63
N ALA A 499 -13.71 5.16 27.47
CA ALA A 499 -14.94 5.22 28.25
C ALA A 499 -16.18 5.24 27.33
N GLY A 500 -17.12 4.32 27.55
CA GLY A 500 -18.34 4.21 26.74
C GLY A 500 -18.16 3.53 25.37
N LEU A 501 -16.95 3.10 25.00
CA LEU A 501 -16.70 2.47 23.70
C LEU A 501 -16.86 0.96 23.67
N ARG A 502 -17.25 0.33 24.78
CA ARG A 502 -17.50 -1.12 24.80
C ARG A 502 -18.56 -1.50 23.77
N LEU A 503 -18.26 -2.54 22.97
CA LEU A 503 -19.21 -3.10 22.01
C LEU A 503 -20.43 -3.67 22.75
N SER A 504 -21.61 -3.13 22.45
CA SER A 504 -22.87 -3.63 22.98
C SER A 504 -23.16 -5.02 22.43
N ALA A 505 -23.64 -5.89 23.30
CA ALA A 505 -24.17 -7.21 22.93
C ALA A 505 -25.70 -7.25 22.91
N ALA A 506 -26.36 -6.12 23.23
CA ALA A 506 -27.81 -6.05 23.15
C ALA A 506 -28.25 -6.22 21.70
N ARG A 507 -29.35 -6.94 21.50
CA ARG A 507 -29.95 -7.17 20.19
C ARG A 507 -30.41 -5.83 19.59
N GLY A 508 -30.17 -5.64 18.30
CA GLY A 508 -30.50 -4.39 17.60
C GLY A 508 -29.63 -3.18 17.97
N SER A 509 -28.55 -3.38 18.74
CA SER A 509 -27.67 -2.26 19.13
C SER A 509 -26.76 -1.76 18.01
N PHE A 510 -26.54 -2.54 16.95
CA PHE A 510 -25.76 -2.09 15.81
C PHE A 510 -26.59 -1.22 14.87
N ALA A 511 -26.09 -0.03 14.56
CA ALA A 511 -26.65 0.86 13.57
C ALA A 511 -25.57 1.24 12.55
N LEU A 512 -25.71 0.77 11.31
CA LEU A 512 -24.79 1.13 10.23
C LEU A 512 -25.01 2.59 9.82
N ASP A 513 -23.93 3.37 9.82
CA ASP A 513 -23.90 4.68 9.18
C ASP A 513 -23.94 4.50 7.66
N THR A 514 -25.05 4.87 7.05
CA THR A 514 -25.29 4.76 5.60
C THR A 514 -25.09 6.09 4.86
N SER A 515 -24.64 7.14 5.56
CA SER A 515 -24.48 8.47 4.98
C SER A 515 -23.50 8.48 3.80
N GLY A 516 -24.01 8.84 2.61
CA GLY A 516 -23.22 8.95 1.39
C GLY A 516 -22.68 7.61 0.85
N LEU A 517 -23.29 6.47 1.19
CA LEU A 517 -22.94 5.16 0.62
C LEU A 517 -23.46 4.95 -0.79
#